data_AF-A0A382DTP5-F1
#
_entry.id   AF-A0A382DTP5-F1
#
_cell.length_a   1.000
_cell.length_b   1.000
_cell.length_c   1.000
_cell.angle_alpha   90.00
_cell.angle_beta   90.00
_cell.angle_gamma   90.00
#
_symmetry.space_group_name_H-M   'P 1'
#
loop_
_entity.id
_entity.type
_entity.pdbx_description
1 polymer ?
#
loop_
_entity_poly.entity_id
_entity_poly.type
_entity_poly.pdbx_seq_one_letter_code
_entity_poly.pdbx_strand_id
1 'polypeptide(L)'
;MKENSSSDMAHAWGRRSFLAAAASSLGTAVCMARDWTGTIPTRYPDPDIIVHDERFNKYKLGNTPIQRLYTHPDMLWAEGPAWNAVGKYLIWSDIPNDVQLRWLNEDGHVSTFRHPSGNSNGNTFDWQGRQISCEHGNRRVVRYE
;
A
#
# COMPACT_ATOMS: atom_id res chain seq x y z
N MET A 1 42.00 43.81 -55.69
CA MET A 1 41.20 45.04 -55.73
C MET A 1 39.97 44.78 -56.58
N LYS A 2 38.83 44.52 -55.92
CA LYS A 2 37.44 44.69 -56.38
C LYS A 2 36.54 44.30 -55.21
N GLU A 3 35.86 45.30 -54.65
CA GLU A 3 34.83 45.21 -53.61
C GLU A 3 33.47 44.78 -54.20
N ASN A 4 32.49 44.63 -53.29
CA ASN A 4 31.04 44.35 -53.41
C ASN A 4 30.66 42.90 -53.12
N SER A 5 29.66 42.58 -52.31
CA SER A 5 28.74 43.36 -51.47
C SER A 5 27.95 42.37 -50.60
N SER A 6 27.72 42.74 -49.35
CA SER A 6 26.42 42.63 -48.64
C SER A 6 25.55 41.39 -48.85
N SER A 7 25.50 40.49 -47.84
CA SER A 7 24.26 40.25 -47.08
C SER A 7 24.48 39.26 -45.94
N ASP A 8 24.35 39.77 -44.72
CA ASP A 8 24.14 38.98 -43.50
C ASP A 8 22.89 38.10 -43.65
N MET A 9 23.06 36.78 -43.62
CA MET A 9 21.99 35.87 -43.24
C MET A 9 22.21 35.41 -41.80
N ALA A 10 22.04 36.35 -40.87
CA ALA A 10 21.67 35.98 -39.51
C ALA A 10 20.33 35.23 -39.61
N HIS A 11 20.35 33.91 -39.41
CA HIS A 11 19.16 33.09 -39.22
C HIS A 11 18.43 33.61 -37.98
N ALA A 12 17.57 34.61 -38.17
CA ALA A 12 16.68 35.11 -37.15
C ALA A 12 15.73 33.98 -36.78
N TRP A 13 15.99 33.33 -35.64
CA TRP A 13 15.06 32.41 -35.02
C TRP A 13 13.76 33.17 -34.78
N GLY A 14 12.78 32.98 -35.67
CA GLY A 14 11.56 33.75 -35.66
C GLY A 14 10.82 33.58 -34.34
N ARG A 15 10.22 34.66 -33.84
CA ARG A 15 9.28 34.64 -32.70
C ARG A 15 8.13 33.61 -32.85
N ARG A 16 7.91 33.08 -34.05
CA ARG A 16 6.92 32.03 -34.34
C ARG A 16 7.41 30.61 -34.06
N SER A 17 8.72 30.41 -33.89
CA SER A 17 9.32 29.10 -33.58
C SER A 17 9.33 28.79 -32.08
N PHE A 18 8.84 29.69 -31.22
CA PHE A 18 8.75 29.49 -29.77
C PHE A 18 7.47 28.78 -29.31
N LEU A 19 6.47 28.62 -30.18
CA LEU A 19 5.20 27.96 -29.84
C LEU A 19 5.13 26.48 -30.26
N ALA A 20 6.11 25.96 -31.01
CA ALA A 20 6.12 24.57 -31.47
C ALA A 20 6.85 23.60 -30.51
N ALA A 21 7.37 24.08 -29.37
CA ALA A 21 8.11 23.26 -28.39
C ALA A 21 7.46 23.24 -27.00
N ALA A 22 6.16 23.54 -26.90
CA ALA A 22 5.39 23.45 -25.65
C ALA A 22 4.33 22.35 -25.68
N ALA A 23 4.49 21.35 -26.55
CA ALA A 23 3.84 20.04 -26.40
C ALA A 23 4.77 19.07 -25.65
N SER A 24 5.51 19.56 -24.66
CA SER A 24 6.03 18.69 -23.61
C SER A 24 4.81 18.17 -22.88
N SER A 25 4.50 16.89 -23.11
CA SER A 25 3.53 16.14 -22.35
C SER A 25 3.74 16.42 -20.86
N LEU A 26 2.84 17.20 -20.27
CA LEU A 26 2.53 17.06 -18.87
C LEU A 26 1.96 15.66 -18.75
N GLY A 27 2.85 14.68 -18.60
CA GLY A 27 2.52 13.39 -18.04
C GLY A 27 2.09 13.67 -16.62
N THR A 28 0.84 14.08 -16.44
CA THR A 28 0.18 14.05 -15.16
C THR A 28 0.28 12.59 -14.75
N ALA A 29 1.23 12.26 -13.87
CA ALA A 29 1.16 11.04 -13.10
C ALA A 29 -0.11 11.20 -12.26
N VAL A 30 -1.25 10.89 -12.87
CA VAL A 30 -2.48 10.73 -12.12
C VAL A 30 -2.16 9.57 -11.23
N CYS A 31 -2.07 9.83 -9.92
CA CYS A 31 -2.00 8.81 -8.89
C CYS A 31 -3.33 8.04 -8.95
N MET A 32 -3.47 7.18 -9.95
CA MET A 32 -4.60 6.29 -10.08
C MET A 32 -4.55 5.40 -8.85
N ALA A 33 -5.65 5.37 -8.08
CA ALA A 33 -5.78 4.42 -7.01
C ALA A 33 -5.51 3.02 -7.56
N ARG A 34 -4.74 2.23 -6.81
CA ARG A 34 -4.40 0.86 -7.20
C ARG A 34 -5.67 0.06 -7.52
N ASP A 35 -5.66 -0.66 -8.65
CA ASP A 35 -6.74 -1.59 -8.98
C ASP A 35 -6.69 -2.80 -8.04
N TRP A 36 -7.75 -2.94 -7.25
CA TRP A 36 -7.92 -4.06 -6.33
C TRP A 36 -8.96 -5.09 -6.81
N THR A 37 -9.52 -4.91 -8.00
CA THR A 37 -10.48 -5.86 -8.59
C THR A 37 -9.81 -7.15 -9.05
N GLY A 38 -8.50 -7.09 -9.31
CA GLY A 38 -7.73 -8.20 -9.88
C GLY A 38 -7.97 -8.42 -11.37
N THR A 39 -8.74 -7.55 -12.04
CA THR A 39 -9.04 -7.65 -13.47
C THR A 39 -7.79 -7.40 -14.31
N ILE A 40 -6.97 -6.43 -13.89
CA ILE A 40 -5.67 -6.14 -14.51
C ILE A 40 -4.58 -6.65 -13.57
N PRO A 41 -3.81 -7.68 -13.98
CA PRO A 41 -2.72 -8.18 -13.15
C PRO A 41 -1.66 -7.10 -12.91
N THR A 42 -1.25 -6.92 -11.64
CA THR A 42 -0.12 -6.05 -11.29
C THR A 42 1.16 -6.58 -11.92
N ARG A 43 1.91 -5.72 -12.61
CA ARG A 43 3.21 -6.08 -13.17
C ARG A 43 4.28 -6.16 -12.08
N TYR A 44 5.26 -7.03 -12.32
CA TYR A 44 6.44 -7.17 -11.47
C TYR A 44 7.64 -6.38 -12.02
N PRO A 45 8.53 -5.86 -11.14
CA PRO A 45 8.32 -5.74 -9.69
C PRO A 45 7.15 -4.77 -9.41
N ASP A 46 6.44 -5.00 -8.30
CA ASP A 46 5.30 -4.15 -7.95
C ASP A 46 5.74 -2.67 -7.87
N PRO A 47 5.12 -1.77 -8.66
CA PRO A 47 5.53 -0.37 -8.74
C PRO A 47 5.31 0.38 -7.41
N ASP A 48 4.43 -0.11 -6.54
CA ASP A 48 4.11 0.52 -5.26
C ASP A 48 5.10 0.12 -4.14
N ILE A 49 6.02 -0.81 -4.41
CA ILE A 49 7.11 -1.17 -3.48
C ILE A 49 8.35 -0.33 -3.80
N ILE A 50 8.44 0.84 -3.17
CA ILE A 50 9.54 1.80 -3.37
C ILE A 50 10.56 1.66 -2.24
N VAL A 51 11.83 1.56 -2.60
CA VAL A 51 12.95 1.50 -1.65
C VAL A 51 13.56 2.89 -1.50
N HIS A 52 13.55 3.43 -0.30
CA HIS A 52 14.15 4.75 0.00
C HIS A 52 15.62 4.66 0.46
N ASP A 53 16.02 3.53 1.02
CA ASP A 53 17.38 3.28 1.51
C ASP A 53 17.95 2.04 0.83
N GLU A 54 19.13 2.17 0.22
CA GLU A 54 19.77 1.10 -0.55
C GLU A 54 19.96 -0.19 0.25
N ARG A 55 20.16 -0.10 1.58
CA ARG A 55 20.31 -1.26 2.47
C ARG A 55 19.07 -2.15 2.47
N PHE A 56 17.90 -1.61 2.12
CA PHE A 56 16.64 -2.34 2.07
C PHE A 56 16.43 -3.12 0.77
N ASN A 57 17.20 -2.85 -0.29
CA ASN A 57 17.02 -3.50 -1.60
C ASN A 57 17.02 -5.03 -1.54
N LYS A 58 17.83 -5.62 -0.64
CA LYS A 58 17.90 -7.07 -0.45
C LYS A 58 16.64 -7.71 0.14
N TYR A 59 15.73 -6.92 0.72
CA TYR A 59 14.47 -7.38 1.30
C TYR A 59 13.27 -7.18 0.37
N LYS A 60 13.43 -6.39 -0.71
CA LYS A 60 12.36 -6.19 -1.70
C LYS A 60 12.18 -7.48 -2.51
N LEU A 61 11.02 -8.10 -2.39
CA LEU A 61 10.62 -9.22 -3.25
C LEU A 61 10.17 -8.69 -4.61
N GLY A 62 10.87 -9.09 -5.68
CA GLY A 62 10.61 -8.62 -7.04
C GLY A 62 9.55 -9.40 -7.80
N ASN A 63 9.02 -10.49 -7.24
CA ASN A 63 8.17 -11.48 -7.92
C ASN A 63 6.78 -11.65 -7.28
N THR A 64 6.36 -10.72 -6.43
CA THR A 64 5.03 -10.72 -5.81
C THR A 64 4.47 -9.31 -5.77
N PRO A 65 3.15 -9.14 -5.92
CA PRO A 65 2.51 -7.86 -5.71
C PRO A 65 2.10 -7.71 -4.24
N ILE A 66 1.75 -6.49 -3.85
CA ILE A 66 0.95 -6.25 -2.65
C ILE A 66 -0.40 -6.97 -2.85
N GLN A 67 -0.95 -7.60 -1.81
CA GLN A 67 -2.26 -8.25 -1.88
C GLN A 67 -3.20 -7.65 -0.85
N ARG A 68 -4.47 -7.46 -1.23
CA ARG A 68 -5.53 -7.04 -0.30
C ARG A 68 -6.28 -8.28 0.17
N LEU A 69 -5.95 -8.74 1.36
CA LEU A 69 -6.55 -9.94 1.96
C LEU A 69 -8.01 -9.73 2.38
N TYR A 70 -8.36 -8.52 2.83
CA TYR A 70 -9.70 -8.20 3.27
C TYR A 70 -10.03 -6.72 3.08
N THR A 71 -11.28 -6.43 2.76
CA THR A 71 -11.89 -5.10 2.81
C THR A 71 -13.39 -5.27 2.94
N HIS A 72 -14.05 -4.40 3.69
CA HIS A 72 -15.50 -4.38 3.80
C HIS A 72 -15.99 -2.94 3.95
N PRO A 73 -17.11 -2.52 3.31
CA PRO A 73 -17.63 -1.16 3.44
C PRO A 73 -17.92 -0.75 4.88
N ASP A 74 -18.34 -1.71 5.71
CA ASP A 74 -18.68 -1.47 7.12
C ASP A 74 -17.46 -1.54 8.06
N MET A 75 -16.28 -1.93 7.56
CA MET A 75 -15.07 -1.97 8.39
C MET A 75 -14.55 -0.55 8.60
N LEU A 76 -14.35 -0.15 9.85
CA LEU A 76 -14.06 1.24 10.19
C LEU A 76 -12.57 1.48 10.43
N TRP A 77 -11.90 0.63 11.23
CA TRP A 77 -10.49 0.84 11.56
C TRP A 77 -9.76 -0.46 11.89
N ALA A 78 -9.03 -1.00 10.91
CA ALA A 78 -8.23 -2.21 11.04
C ALA A 78 -6.90 -1.93 11.76
N GLU A 79 -6.67 -2.57 12.90
CA GLU A 79 -5.46 -2.39 13.72
C GLU A 79 -5.00 -3.68 14.41
N GLY A 80 -3.80 -3.63 14.97
CA GLY A 80 -3.23 -4.72 15.77
C GLY A 80 -3.21 -6.08 15.08
N PRO A 81 -2.63 -6.20 13.87
CA PRO A 81 -2.47 -7.48 13.21
C PRO A 81 -1.52 -8.40 14.02
N ALA A 82 -1.89 -9.66 14.19
CA ALA A 82 -1.03 -10.67 14.81
C ALA A 82 -1.18 -12.04 14.14
N TRP A 83 -0.05 -12.68 13.83
CA TRP A 83 -0.01 -13.99 13.20
C TRP A 83 0.15 -15.10 14.24
N ASN A 84 -0.72 -16.11 14.19
CA ASN A 84 -0.56 -17.35 14.94
C ASN A 84 0.03 -18.43 14.03
N ALA A 85 1.29 -18.81 14.26
CA ALA A 85 1.98 -19.80 13.41
C ALA A 85 1.45 -21.24 13.56
N VAL A 86 0.97 -21.60 14.76
CA VAL A 86 0.44 -22.95 15.03
C VAL A 86 -0.91 -23.14 14.34
N GLY A 87 -1.80 -22.16 14.51
CA GLY A 87 -3.14 -22.16 13.90
C GLY A 87 -3.17 -21.65 12.46
N LYS A 88 -2.06 -21.11 11.94
CA LYS A 88 -1.91 -20.56 10.59
C LYS A 88 -2.99 -19.52 10.22
N TYR A 89 -3.20 -18.56 11.12
CA TYR A 89 -4.18 -17.50 10.90
C TYR A 89 -3.63 -16.13 11.32
N LEU A 90 -4.12 -15.10 10.65
CA LEU A 90 -3.91 -13.69 10.99
C LEU A 90 -5.15 -13.19 11.72
N ILE A 91 -4.98 -12.54 12.87
CA ILE A 91 -6.05 -11.75 13.51
C ILE A 91 -5.77 -10.27 13.37
N TRP A 92 -6.81 -9.44 13.39
CA TRP A 92 -6.75 -8.00 13.57
C TRP A 92 -8.06 -7.52 14.20
N SER A 93 -8.07 -6.29 14.70
CA SER A 93 -9.26 -5.68 15.29
C SER A 93 -9.87 -4.66 14.34
N ASP A 94 -11.19 -4.60 14.28
CA ASP A 94 -11.93 -3.43 13.80
C ASP A 94 -12.44 -2.65 15.02
N ILE A 95 -11.63 -1.68 15.46
CA ILE A 95 -11.74 -1.08 16.80
C ILE A 95 -13.14 -0.51 17.09
N PRO A 96 -13.74 0.31 16.20
CA PRO A 96 -15.02 0.95 16.51
C PRO A 96 -16.20 -0.02 16.47
N ASN A 97 -16.11 -1.09 15.67
CA ASN A 97 -17.13 -2.14 15.60
C ASN A 97 -17.02 -3.19 16.73
N ASP A 98 -16.04 -3.05 17.62
CA ASP A 98 -15.83 -3.94 18.77
C ASP A 98 -15.71 -5.43 18.39
N VAL A 99 -15.01 -5.69 17.28
CA VAL A 99 -14.80 -7.03 16.74
C VAL A 99 -13.34 -7.30 16.42
N GLN A 100 -12.87 -8.51 16.70
CA GLN A 100 -11.67 -9.07 16.10
C GLN A 100 -12.07 -9.97 14.94
N LEU A 101 -11.38 -9.81 13.82
CA LEU A 101 -11.50 -10.64 12.63
C LEU A 101 -10.32 -11.60 12.54
N ARG A 102 -10.51 -12.72 11.85
CA ARG A 102 -9.49 -13.73 11.58
C ARG A 102 -9.51 -14.10 10.11
N TRP A 103 -8.34 -14.07 9.48
CA TRP A 103 -8.09 -14.60 8.14
C TRP A 103 -7.35 -15.94 8.26
N LEU A 104 -7.88 -16.98 7.62
CA LEU A 104 -7.25 -18.30 7.52
C LEU A 104 -6.36 -18.38 6.29
N ASN A 105 -5.12 -18.84 6.48
CA ASN A 105 -4.15 -18.93 5.39
C ASN A 105 -4.42 -20.07 4.39
N GLU A 106 -5.19 -21.07 4.79
CA GLU A 106 -5.44 -22.26 3.96
C GLU A 106 -6.38 -21.96 2.78
N ASP A 107 -7.46 -21.22 3.03
CA ASP A 107 -8.53 -20.96 2.06
C ASP A 107 -8.79 -19.46 1.84
N GLY A 108 -8.11 -18.59 2.59
CA GLY A 108 -8.29 -17.14 2.54
C GLY A 108 -9.57 -16.64 3.22
N HIS A 109 -10.30 -17.50 3.94
CA HIS A 109 -11.56 -17.14 4.56
C HIS A 109 -11.36 -16.14 5.71
N VAL A 110 -12.23 -15.13 5.78
CA VAL A 110 -12.31 -14.17 6.89
C VAL A 110 -13.56 -14.41 7.72
N SER A 111 -13.39 -14.63 9.02
CA SER A 111 -14.46 -14.83 9.99
C SER A 111 -14.34 -13.86 11.16
N THR A 112 -15.45 -13.63 11.88
CA THR A 112 -15.38 -13.09 13.24
C THR A 112 -14.59 -14.05 14.12
N PHE A 113 -13.63 -13.51 14.87
CA PHE A 113 -12.86 -14.23 15.87
C PHE A 113 -13.39 -13.98 17.28
N ARG A 114 -13.70 -12.72 17.59
CA ARG A 114 -14.21 -12.30 18.90
C ARG A 114 -15.12 -11.09 18.78
N HIS A 115 -16.30 -11.16 19.38
CA HIS A 115 -17.24 -10.06 19.53
C HIS A 115 -18.10 -10.31 20.78
N PRO A 116 -18.21 -9.38 21.75
CA PRO A 116 -17.43 -8.13 21.86
C PRO A 116 -15.94 -8.39 22.11
N SER A 117 -15.10 -7.49 21.62
CA SER A 117 -13.63 -7.55 21.74
C SER A 117 -13.07 -6.62 22.84
N GLY A 118 -13.91 -5.79 23.46
CA GLY A 118 -13.46 -4.73 24.36
C GLY A 118 -12.79 -3.56 23.63
N ASN A 119 -13.18 -3.30 22.39
CA ASN A 119 -12.51 -2.38 21.45
C ASN A 119 -11.00 -2.66 21.42
N SER A 120 -10.63 -3.91 21.16
CA SER A 120 -9.23 -4.30 21.14
C SER A 120 -8.48 -3.56 20.04
N ASN A 121 -7.22 -3.24 20.29
CA ASN A 121 -6.30 -2.69 19.30
C ASN A 121 -5.17 -3.69 19.10
N GLY A 122 -4.02 -3.48 19.75
CA GLY A 122 -2.84 -4.33 19.62
C GLY A 122 -3.09 -5.76 20.06
N ASN A 123 -2.63 -6.71 19.26
CA ASN A 123 -2.67 -8.15 19.55
C ASN A 123 -1.27 -8.76 19.44
N THR A 124 -1.03 -9.83 20.17
CA THR A 124 0.12 -10.73 20.00
C THR A 124 -0.22 -12.12 20.54
N PHE A 125 0.71 -13.06 20.43
CA PHE A 125 0.58 -14.39 21.02
C PHE A 125 1.76 -14.66 21.95
N ASP A 126 1.49 -15.32 23.08
CA ASP A 126 2.55 -15.81 23.94
C ASP A 126 3.18 -17.11 23.40
N TRP A 127 4.20 -17.62 24.11
CA TRP A 127 4.92 -18.84 23.73
C TRP A 127 4.08 -20.11 23.74
N GLN A 128 2.89 -20.07 24.36
CA GLN A 128 1.93 -21.18 24.36
C GLN A 128 0.85 -21.01 23.29
N GLY A 129 0.95 -19.97 22.46
CA GLY A 129 0.00 -19.68 21.38
C GLY A 129 -1.28 -19.00 21.87
N ARG A 130 -1.33 -18.55 23.12
CA ARG A 130 -2.48 -17.81 23.67
C ARG A 130 -2.44 -16.37 23.25
N GLN A 131 -3.59 -15.81 22.90
CA GLN A 131 -3.68 -14.42 22.46
C GLN A 131 -3.55 -13.47 23.66
N ILE A 132 -2.73 -12.44 23.49
CA ILE A 132 -2.68 -11.26 24.35
C ILE A 132 -3.22 -10.07 23.56
N SER A 133 -4.11 -9.27 24.17
CA SER A 133 -4.76 -8.13 23.51
C SER A 133 -4.84 -6.90 24.41
N CYS A 134 -4.68 -5.72 23.82
CA CYS A 134 -4.88 -4.43 24.48
C CYS A 134 -6.29 -3.92 24.21
N GLU A 135 -7.13 -3.85 25.25
CA GLU A 135 -8.53 -3.43 25.16
C GLU A 135 -8.69 -1.95 25.51
N HIS A 136 -9.17 -1.13 24.56
CA HIS A 136 -9.50 0.27 24.86
C HIS A 136 -10.71 0.38 25.80
N GLY A 137 -11.78 -0.38 25.53
CA GLY A 137 -13.05 -0.27 26.26
C GLY A 137 -12.92 -0.63 27.74
N ASN A 138 -12.17 -1.70 28.04
CA ASN A 138 -11.95 -2.17 29.42
C ASN A 138 -10.66 -1.63 30.05
N ARG A 139 -9.84 -0.87 29.29
CA ARG A 139 -8.58 -0.26 29.75
C ARG A 139 -7.61 -1.27 30.39
N ARG A 140 -7.45 -2.42 29.75
CA ARG A 140 -6.63 -3.52 30.29
C ARG A 140 -5.89 -4.26 29.18
N VAL A 141 -4.88 -5.01 29.59
CA VAL A 141 -4.26 -6.05 28.77
C VAL A 141 -4.85 -7.39 29.21
N VAL A 142 -5.37 -8.15 28.26
CA VAL A 142 -5.98 -9.46 28.52
C VAL A 142 -5.15 -10.54 27.86
N ARG A 143 -4.99 -11.67 28.55
CA ARG A 143 -4.60 -12.94 27.95
C ARG A 143 -5.83 -13.82 27.88
N TYR A 144 -6.16 -14.33 26.71
CA TYR A 144 -7.24 -15.28 26.53
C TYR A 144 -6.69 -16.71 26.65
N GLU A 145 -7.33 -17.52 27.49
CA GLU A 145 -6.99 -18.93 27.70
C GLU A 145 -7.74 -19.85 26.72
#